data_AF-A0A930RB06-F1
#
_entry.id   AF-A0A930RB06-F1
#
_cell.length_a   1.000
_cell.length_b   1.000
_cell.length_c   1.000
_cell.angle_alpha   90.00
_cell.angle_beta   90.00
_cell.angle_gamma   90.00
#
_symmetry.space_group_name_H-M   'P 1'
#
loop_
_entity.id
_entity.type
_entity.pdbx_description
1 polymer ?
#
loop_
_entity_poly.entity_id
_entity_poly.type
_entity_poly.pdbx_seq_one_letter_code
_entity_poly.pdbx_strand_id
1 'polypeptide(L)'
;MKKLAFSLIFIILFTILLAGFPETLALHIAILFQWNLAAVGVMVLIQEILMLFFILYLLKRANLHSIFKRKKIHKRDIVAFLALLFIFFLLADIRKNLVQYMARTTMNAKLYSKVGIWSGGKIFDICSILITVLISPIIEELFYRGYVMSRFFTNSNHYLDVLLSASLFTLGHMILLQRDWVNLSFYFLSGLALSLFYRYSQNIRLQILFHVSWNLYTFIASIWYILYNWIYFHFFF
;
A
#
# COMPACT_ATOMS: atom_id res chain seq x y z
N MET A 1 8.12 30.51 -4.03
CA MET A 1 8.70 29.44 -4.89
C MET A 1 9.57 28.44 -4.11
N LYS A 2 10.61 28.87 -3.36
CA LYS A 2 11.48 27.94 -2.58
C LYS A 2 10.72 26.99 -1.64
N LYS A 3 9.78 27.50 -0.82
CA LYS A 3 8.97 26.66 0.10
C LYS A 3 8.11 25.59 -0.62
N LEU A 4 7.59 25.90 -1.81
CA LEU A 4 6.81 24.96 -2.61
C LEU A 4 7.71 23.87 -3.20
N ALA A 5 8.86 24.25 -3.75
CA ALA A 5 9.84 23.29 -4.27
C ALA A 5 10.32 22.33 -3.17
N PHE A 6 10.65 22.82 -1.97
CA PHE A 6 10.98 21.96 -0.83
C PHE A 6 9.84 21.01 -0.44
N SER A 7 8.59 21.46 -0.52
CA SER A 7 7.43 20.63 -0.22
C SER A 7 7.19 19.55 -1.28
N LEU A 8 7.45 19.86 -2.57
CA LEU A 8 7.37 18.90 -3.67
C LEU A 8 8.50 17.86 -3.62
N ILE A 9 9.72 18.29 -3.31
CA ILE A 9 10.86 17.37 -3.11
C ILE A 9 10.55 16.42 -1.95
N PHE A 10 10.03 16.95 -0.84
CA PHE A 10 9.65 16.15 0.31
C PHE A 10 8.63 15.05 -0.02
N ILE A 11 7.54 15.39 -0.73
CA ILE A 11 6.52 14.37 -1.05
C ILE A 11 7.03 13.31 -2.02
N ILE A 12 7.92 13.67 -2.95
CA ILE A 12 8.55 12.71 -3.87
C ILE A 12 9.48 11.77 -3.10
N LEU A 13 10.34 12.32 -2.23
CA LEU A 13 11.24 11.51 -1.39
C LEU A 13 10.46 10.57 -0.46
N PHE A 14 9.39 11.07 0.16
CA PHE A 14 8.55 10.23 1.00
C PHE A 14 7.80 9.16 0.20
N THR A 15 7.37 9.46 -1.03
CA THR A 15 6.81 8.47 -1.95
C THR A 15 7.83 7.38 -2.28
N ILE A 16 9.10 7.74 -2.50
CA ILE A 16 10.17 6.76 -2.74
C ILE A 16 10.45 5.93 -1.48
N LEU A 17 10.38 6.53 -0.29
CA LEU A 17 10.52 5.82 0.97
C LEU A 17 9.39 4.79 1.16
N LEU A 18 8.18 5.07 0.65
CA LEU A 18 7.07 4.12 0.59
C LEU A 18 7.23 3.08 -0.55
N ALA A 19 8.10 3.33 -1.54
CA ALA A 19 8.11 2.63 -2.82
C ALA A 19 8.83 1.27 -2.83
N GLY A 20 8.58 0.40 -1.85
CA GLY A 20 9.30 -0.88 -1.71
C GLY A 20 10.79 -0.73 -1.34
N PHE A 21 11.23 0.49 -1.03
CA PHE A 21 12.57 0.79 -0.52
C PHE A 21 12.87 0.06 0.81
N PRO A 22 11.94 0.00 1.80
CA PRO A 22 12.21 -0.68 3.08
C PRO A 22 12.51 -2.17 2.89
N GLU A 23 11.74 -2.82 2.02
CA GLU A 23 11.91 -4.21 1.63
C GLU A 23 13.23 -4.42 0.87
N THR A 24 13.50 -3.57 -0.13
CA THR A 24 14.74 -3.64 -0.92
C THR A 24 15.97 -3.49 -0.02
N LEU A 25 15.95 -2.54 0.91
CA LEU A 25 17.03 -2.29 1.86
C LEU A 25 17.23 -3.49 2.80
N ALA A 26 16.14 -4.01 3.37
CA ALA A 26 16.19 -5.18 4.26
C ALA A 26 16.77 -6.41 3.54
N LEU A 27 16.41 -6.63 2.27
CA LEU A 27 16.95 -7.71 1.46
C LEU A 27 18.46 -7.57 1.22
N HIS A 28 18.95 -6.37 0.90
CA HIS A 28 20.39 -6.16 0.71
C HIS A 28 21.18 -6.38 2.01
N ILE A 29 20.65 -5.92 3.15
CA ILE A 29 21.26 -6.16 4.46
C ILE A 29 21.27 -7.67 4.77
N ALA A 30 20.16 -8.37 4.54
CA ALA A 30 20.09 -9.80 4.77
C ALA A 30 21.09 -10.58 3.90
N ILE A 31 21.27 -10.19 2.63
CA ILE A 31 22.30 -10.79 1.76
C ILE A 31 23.71 -10.53 2.32
N LEU A 32 24.01 -9.30 2.74
CA LEU A 32 25.33 -8.92 3.26
C LEU A 32 25.70 -9.72 4.52
N PHE A 33 24.74 -9.89 5.43
CA PHE A 33 24.95 -10.59 6.71
C PHE A 33 24.55 -12.06 6.70
N GLN A 34 24.17 -12.60 5.54
CA GLN A 34 23.68 -13.98 5.37
C GLN A 34 22.51 -14.32 6.32
N TRP A 35 21.62 -13.37 6.56
CA TRP A 35 20.41 -13.57 7.34
C TRP A 35 19.29 -14.21 6.52
N ASN A 36 18.28 -14.76 7.19
CA ASN A 36 17.14 -15.40 6.58
C ASN A 36 15.96 -14.44 6.32
N LEU A 37 14.91 -14.92 5.67
CA LEU A 37 13.70 -14.15 5.38
C LEU A 37 12.94 -13.70 6.63
N ALA A 38 13.01 -14.44 7.74
CA ALA A 38 12.38 -14.00 8.98
C ALA A 38 12.99 -12.68 9.48
N ALA A 39 14.31 -12.54 9.41
CA ALA A 39 14.99 -11.28 9.72
C ALA A 39 14.54 -10.15 8.79
N VAL A 40 14.41 -10.40 7.48
CA VAL A 40 13.89 -9.43 6.51
C VAL A 40 12.49 -8.95 6.93
N GLY A 41 11.57 -9.87 7.22
CA GLY A 41 10.20 -9.54 7.61
C GLY A 41 10.14 -8.66 8.87
N VAL A 42 10.94 -8.98 9.90
CA VAL A 42 11.02 -8.18 11.13
C VAL A 42 11.62 -6.80 10.85
N MET A 43 12.67 -6.71 10.04
CA MET A 43 13.29 -5.43 9.69
C MET A 43 12.32 -4.52 8.93
N VAL A 44 11.58 -5.05 7.96
CA VAL A 44 10.57 -4.27 7.23
C VAL A 44 9.45 -3.84 8.17
N LEU A 45 8.99 -4.72 9.06
CA LEU A 45 7.97 -4.38 10.05
C LEU A 45 8.39 -3.21 10.94
N ILE A 46 9.64 -3.23 11.44
CA ILE A 46 10.19 -2.12 12.24
C ILE A 46 10.22 -0.82 11.43
N GLN A 47 10.70 -0.87 10.18
CA GLN A 47 10.74 0.29 9.30
C GLN A 47 9.35 0.89 9.05
N GLU A 48 8.35 0.05 8.77
CA GLU A 48 6.96 0.48 8.55
C GLU A 48 6.35 1.07 9.83
N ILE A 49 6.61 0.50 11.01
CA ILE A 49 6.17 1.07 12.29
C ILE A 49 6.78 2.46 12.52
N LEU A 50 8.08 2.62 12.23
CA LEU A 50 8.75 3.93 12.32
C LEU A 50 8.13 4.93 11.34
N MET A 51 7.81 4.49 10.12
CA MET A 51 7.12 5.32 9.12
C MET A 51 5.72 5.71 9.56
N LEU A 52 4.98 4.81 10.22
CA LEU A 52 3.68 5.11 10.82
C LEU A 52 3.79 6.22 11.87
N PHE A 53 4.75 6.11 12.80
CA PHE A 53 4.98 7.17 13.79
C PHE A 53 5.38 8.48 13.13
N PHE A 54 6.22 8.42 12.09
CA PHE A 54 6.64 9.59 11.35
C PHE A 54 5.47 10.28 10.63
N ILE A 55 4.60 9.55 9.94
CA ILE A 55 3.43 10.17 9.28
C ILE A 55 2.45 10.75 10.29
N LEU A 56 2.23 10.10 11.44
CA LEU A 56 1.41 10.65 12.52
C LEU A 56 2.03 11.95 13.09
N TYR A 57 3.35 11.98 13.26
CA TYR A 57 4.08 13.18 13.65
C TYR A 57 3.93 14.31 12.62
N LEU A 58 4.05 14.00 11.34
CA LEU A 58 3.88 14.97 10.24
C LEU A 58 2.47 15.55 10.22
N LEU A 59 1.44 14.71 10.33
CA LEU A 59 0.05 15.14 10.38
C LEU A 59 -0.21 16.06 11.58
N LYS A 60 0.37 15.73 12.75
CA LYS A 60 0.31 16.59 13.94
C LYS A 60 0.97 17.94 13.69
N ARG A 61 2.20 17.96 13.15
CA ARG A 61 2.96 19.19 12.85
C ARG A 61 2.27 20.07 11.80
N ALA A 62 1.56 19.46 10.86
CA ALA A 62 0.79 20.15 9.84
C ALA A 62 -0.60 20.60 10.32
N ASN A 63 -0.98 20.37 11.59
CA ASN A 63 -2.31 20.63 12.15
C ASN A 63 -3.46 19.91 11.42
N LEU A 64 -3.18 18.73 10.85
CA LEU A 64 -4.15 17.92 10.09
C LEU A 64 -4.87 16.86 10.94
N HIS A 65 -4.90 17.02 12.27
CA HIS A 65 -5.58 16.08 13.18
C HIS A 65 -7.10 15.98 12.92
N SER A 66 -7.68 16.97 12.23
CA SER A 66 -9.10 16.98 11.85
C SER A 66 -9.51 15.83 10.94
N ILE A 67 -8.58 15.22 10.20
CA ILE A 67 -8.87 14.06 9.33
C ILE A 67 -9.37 12.86 10.13
N PHE A 68 -8.99 12.75 11.41
CA PHE A 68 -9.37 11.64 12.29
C PHE A 68 -10.73 11.83 12.95
N LYS A 69 -11.40 12.98 12.76
CA LYS A 69 -12.74 13.23 13.31
C LYS A 69 -13.70 12.16 12.79
N ARG A 70 -14.44 11.54 13.71
CA ARG A 70 -15.44 10.53 13.37
C ARG A 70 -16.54 11.18 12.53
N LYS A 71 -16.81 10.61 11.37
CA LYS A 71 -17.94 10.99 10.50
C LYS A 71 -18.97 9.88 10.48
N LYS A 72 -20.25 10.28 10.34
CA LYS A 72 -21.35 9.33 10.17
C LYS A 72 -21.20 8.67 8.79
N ILE A 73 -21.33 7.34 8.75
CA ILE A 73 -21.33 6.58 7.50
C ILE A 73 -22.79 6.51 7.02
N HIS A 74 -23.02 6.93 5.79
CA HIS A 74 -24.33 6.88 5.14
C HIS A 74 -24.43 5.67 4.21
N LYS A 75 -25.66 5.25 3.88
CA LYS A 75 -25.89 4.14 2.94
C LYS A 75 -25.17 4.34 1.60
N ARG A 76 -25.14 5.58 1.08
CA ARG A 76 -24.45 5.94 -0.15
C ARG A 76 -22.93 5.68 -0.09
N ASP A 77 -22.31 5.85 1.08
CA ASP A 77 -20.88 5.60 1.27
C ASP A 77 -20.59 4.11 1.20
N ILE A 78 -21.49 3.28 1.75
CA ILE A 78 -21.42 1.81 1.68
C ILE A 78 -21.62 1.33 0.24
N VAL A 79 -22.59 1.89 -0.50
CA VAL A 79 -22.80 1.54 -1.90
C VAL A 79 -21.58 1.91 -2.75
N ALA A 80 -21.03 3.11 -2.56
CA ALA A 80 -19.80 3.54 -3.24
C ALA A 80 -18.62 2.62 -2.90
N PHE A 81 -18.45 2.27 -1.62
CA PHE A 81 -17.44 1.33 -1.16
C PHE A 81 -17.54 -0.03 -1.88
N LEU A 82 -18.74 -0.63 -1.90
CA LEU A 82 -18.96 -1.93 -2.55
C LEU A 82 -18.78 -1.86 -4.07
N ALA A 83 -19.26 -0.80 -4.72
CA ALA A 83 -19.10 -0.60 -6.15
C ALA A 83 -17.61 -0.47 -6.53
N LEU A 84 -16.84 0.28 -5.75
CA LEU A 84 -15.40 0.42 -5.98
C LEU A 84 -14.63 -0.87 -5.69
N LEU A 85 -15.04 -1.67 -4.70
CA LEU A 85 -14.46 -2.99 -4.48
C LEU A 85 -14.70 -3.91 -5.68
N PHE A 86 -15.91 -3.90 -6.23
CA PHE A 86 -16.22 -4.67 -7.43
C PHE A 86 -15.39 -4.24 -8.64
N ILE A 87 -15.30 -2.92 -8.91
CA ILE A 87 -14.46 -2.36 -9.97
C ILE A 87 -13.00 -2.78 -9.77
N PHE A 88 -12.51 -2.70 -8.53
CA PHE A 88 -11.16 -3.12 -8.21
C PHE A 88 -10.93 -4.59 -8.55
N PHE A 89 -11.80 -5.50 -8.11
CA PHE A 89 -11.63 -6.93 -8.39
C PHE A 89 -11.62 -7.22 -9.90
N LEU A 90 -12.46 -6.52 -10.66
CA LEU A 90 -12.44 -6.57 -12.12
C LEU A 90 -11.09 -6.13 -12.69
N LEU A 91 -10.56 -4.98 -12.23
CA LEU A 91 -9.25 -4.48 -12.67
C LEU A 91 -8.11 -5.43 -12.28
N ALA A 92 -8.18 -6.05 -11.10
CA ALA A 92 -7.18 -7.01 -10.61
C ALA A 92 -7.16 -8.28 -11.46
N ASP A 93 -8.33 -8.79 -11.85
CA ASP A 93 -8.46 -9.96 -12.72
C ASP A 93 -7.93 -9.67 -14.13
N ILE A 94 -8.33 -8.52 -14.72
CA ILE A 94 -7.80 -8.05 -16.00
C ILE A 94 -6.28 -7.92 -15.94
N ARG A 95 -5.75 -7.29 -14.88
CA ARG A 95 -4.30 -7.15 -14.68
C ARG A 95 -3.62 -8.51 -14.63
N LYS A 96 -4.14 -9.48 -13.88
CA LYS A 96 -3.56 -10.83 -13.79
C LYS A 96 -3.43 -11.48 -15.16
N ASN A 97 -4.45 -11.34 -16.01
CA ASN A 97 -4.46 -11.86 -17.37
C ASN A 97 -3.51 -11.11 -18.32
N LEU A 98 -3.24 -9.83 -18.09
CA LEU A 98 -2.36 -9.03 -18.96
C LEU A 98 -0.88 -9.09 -18.55
N VAL A 99 -0.59 -9.14 -17.24
CA VAL A 99 0.79 -9.11 -16.71
C VAL A 99 1.60 -10.33 -17.14
N GLN A 100 0.97 -11.49 -17.37
CA GLN A 100 1.65 -12.69 -17.86
C GLN A 100 2.40 -12.48 -19.20
N TYR A 101 1.93 -11.52 -20.02
CA TYR A 101 2.57 -11.18 -21.30
C TYR A 101 3.72 -10.18 -21.18
N MET A 102 3.97 -9.63 -19.98
CA MET A 102 4.93 -8.54 -19.76
C MET A 102 6.33 -9.02 -19.32
N ALA A 103 6.57 -10.34 -19.25
CA ALA A 103 7.87 -11.02 -19.06
C ALA A 103 8.94 -10.25 -18.23
N ARG A 104 8.63 -9.88 -16.98
CA ARG A 104 9.60 -9.23 -16.07
C ARG A 104 9.49 -9.74 -14.63
N THR A 105 10.58 -10.31 -14.14
CA THR A 105 10.81 -10.52 -12.70
C THR A 105 11.11 -9.19 -12.04
N THR A 106 10.44 -8.88 -10.92
CA THR A 106 10.73 -7.66 -10.13
C THR A 106 12.14 -7.70 -9.53
N MET A 107 12.67 -6.54 -9.17
CA MET A 107 13.98 -6.45 -8.49
C MET A 107 13.98 -7.28 -7.20
N ASN A 108 12.91 -7.18 -6.40
CA ASN A 108 12.77 -7.92 -5.14
C ASN A 108 12.70 -9.43 -5.38
N ALA A 109 12.02 -9.91 -6.43
CA ALA A 109 11.99 -11.35 -6.75
C ALA A 109 13.40 -11.92 -6.97
N LYS A 110 14.30 -11.17 -7.60
CA LYS A 110 15.70 -11.58 -7.77
C LYS A 110 16.45 -11.59 -6.43
N LEU A 111 16.24 -10.58 -5.58
CA LEU A 111 16.88 -10.50 -4.26
C LEU A 111 16.40 -11.61 -3.33
N TYR A 112 15.10 -11.93 -3.35
CA TYR A 112 14.53 -13.06 -2.59
C TYR A 112 15.23 -14.38 -2.90
N SER A 113 15.51 -14.67 -4.18
CA SER A 113 16.23 -15.88 -4.56
C SER A 113 17.66 -15.97 -3.98
N LYS A 114 18.28 -14.83 -3.66
CA LYS A 114 19.64 -14.75 -3.10
C LYS A 114 19.70 -14.88 -1.58
N VAL A 115 18.61 -14.59 -0.87
CA VAL A 115 18.51 -14.75 0.59
C VAL A 115 18.34 -16.24 0.98
N GLY A 116 18.06 -17.11 0.01
CA GLY A 116 18.04 -18.56 0.18
C GLY A 116 16.65 -19.13 0.47
N ILE A 117 16.36 -20.28 -0.15
CA ILE A 117 15.07 -21.01 -0.17
C ILE A 117 14.72 -21.68 1.19
N TRP A 118 15.55 -21.53 2.22
CA TRP A 118 15.33 -22.19 3.50
C TRP A 118 14.42 -21.38 4.42
N SER A 119 13.12 -21.56 4.16
CA SER A 119 11.96 -21.09 4.91
C SER A 119 11.90 -19.57 5.09
N GLY A 120 11.03 -18.92 4.32
CA GLY A 120 10.18 -17.91 4.94
C GLY A 120 9.47 -18.62 6.09
N GLY A 121 10.08 -18.63 7.27
CA GLY A 121 9.44 -19.20 8.45
C GLY A 121 8.11 -18.49 8.64
N LYS A 122 7.16 -19.11 9.34
CA LYS A 122 5.83 -18.53 9.64
C LYS A 122 5.89 -17.03 10.02
N ILE A 123 6.99 -16.59 10.65
CA ILE A 123 7.31 -15.20 10.96
C ILE A 123 7.33 -14.28 9.73
N PHE A 124 8.03 -14.64 8.64
CA PHE A 124 8.08 -13.81 7.43
C PHE A 124 6.69 -13.65 6.79
N ASP A 125 5.90 -14.74 6.74
CA ASP A 125 4.54 -14.69 6.21
C ASP A 125 3.63 -13.82 7.09
N ILE A 126 3.70 -13.98 8.42
CA ILE A 126 2.95 -13.16 9.37
C ILE A 126 3.34 -11.68 9.21
N CYS A 127 4.64 -11.36 9.16
CA CYS A 127 5.12 -10.00 8.93
C CYS A 127 4.60 -9.46 7.60
N SER A 128 4.72 -10.22 6.51
CA SER A 128 4.29 -9.81 5.18
C SER A 128 2.78 -9.53 5.13
N ILE A 129 1.96 -10.39 5.73
CA ILE A 129 0.51 -10.19 5.82
C ILE A 129 0.20 -8.93 6.65
N LEU A 130 0.81 -8.77 7.82
CA LEU A 130 0.58 -7.60 8.68
C LEU A 130 0.99 -6.29 8.00
N ILE A 131 2.12 -6.28 7.30
CA ILE A 131 2.62 -5.12 6.58
C ILE A 131 1.68 -4.80 5.41
N THR A 132 1.50 -5.75 4.48
CA THR A 132 0.79 -5.49 3.23
C THR A 132 -0.72 -5.28 3.43
N VAL A 133 -1.36 -6.02 4.33
CA VAL A 133 -2.82 -5.93 4.52
C VAL A 133 -3.19 -4.77 5.45
N LEU A 134 -2.37 -4.43 6.44
CA LEU A 134 -2.75 -3.50 7.49
C LEU A 134 -1.87 -2.25 7.56
N ILE A 135 -0.56 -2.40 7.82
CA ILE A 135 0.29 -1.26 8.16
C ILE A 135 0.53 -0.35 6.95
N SER A 136 0.96 -0.90 5.81
CA SER A 136 1.25 -0.09 4.62
C SER A 136 0.01 0.64 4.11
N PRO A 137 -1.18 0.01 3.97
CA PRO A 137 -2.41 0.74 3.63
C PRO A 137 -2.72 1.91 4.56
N ILE A 138 -2.53 1.75 5.89
CA ILE A 138 -2.72 2.86 6.84
C ILE A 138 -1.76 4.01 6.52
N ILE A 139 -0.47 3.72 6.37
CA ILE A 139 0.55 4.75 6.10
C ILE A 139 0.27 5.46 4.76
N GLU A 140 -0.04 4.68 3.73
CA GLU A 140 -0.35 5.18 2.39
C GLU A 140 -1.58 6.08 2.40
N GLU A 141 -2.69 5.67 3.04
CA GLU A 141 -3.87 6.53 3.14
C GLU A 141 -3.60 7.79 3.96
N LEU A 142 -2.89 7.68 5.09
CA LEU A 142 -2.53 8.84 5.90
C LEU A 142 -1.64 9.82 5.13
N PHE A 143 -0.76 9.32 4.27
CA PHE A 143 0.10 10.16 3.44
C PHE A 143 -0.64 10.71 2.22
N TYR A 144 -1.11 9.87 1.31
CA TYR A 144 -1.67 10.31 0.03
C TYR A 144 -3.02 11.03 0.18
N ARG A 145 -3.86 10.64 1.14
CA ARG A 145 -5.22 11.20 1.33
C ARG A 145 -5.21 12.16 2.51
N GLY A 146 -4.63 11.74 3.64
CA GLY A 146 -4.52 12.55 4.84
C GLY A 146 -3.64 13.78 4.63
N TYR A 147 -2.41 13.61 4.17
CA TYR A 147 -1.43 14.70 4.06
C TYR A 147 -1.47 15.41 2.70
N VAL A 148 -1.29 14.68 1.59
CA VAL A 148 -1.13 15.27 0.25
C VAL A 148 -2.39 16.01 -0.19
N MET A 149 -3.55 15.33 -0.23
CA MET A 149 -4.81 15.97 -0.66
C MET A 149 -5.27 17.11 0.27
N SER A 150 -4.88 17.08 1.55
CA SER A 150 -5.20 18.17 2.49
C SER A 150 -4.31 19.41 2.31
N ARG A 151 -3.10 19.27 1.74
CA ARG A 151 -2.13 20.37 1.64
C ARG A 151 -1.96 20.92 0.23
N PHE A 152 -2.17 20.11 -0.80
CA PHE A 152 -1.95 20.48 -2.18
C PHE A 152 -3.26 20.46 -2.95
N PHE A 153 -3.57 21.57 -3.61
CA PHE A 153 -4.77 21.72 -4.45
C PHE A 153 -6.08 21.35 -3.76
N THR A 154 -6.16 21.56 -2.44
CA THR A 154 -7.28 21.13 -1.59
C THR A 154 -8.62 21.55 -2.19
N ASN A 155 -9.49 20.58 -2.46
CA ASN A 155 -10.81 20.79 -3.06
C ASN A 155 -10.78 21.54 -4.41
N SER A 156 -9.72 21.41 -5.19
CA SER A 156 -9.63 22.00 -6.52
C SER A 156 -10.81 21.56 -7.39
N ASN A 157 -11.44 22.52 -8.08
CA ASN A 157 -12.53 22.26 -9.04
C ASN A 157 -12.08 21.38 -10.21
N HIS A 158 -10.78 21.35 -10.50
CA HIS A 158 -10.18 20.53 -11.56
C HIS A 158 -9.62 19.19 -11.04
N TYR A 159 -9.94 18.80 -9.80
CA TYR A 159 -9.50 17.52 -9.22
C TYR A 159 -7.97 17.33 -9.17
N LEU A 160 -7.21 18.43 -9.11
CA LEU A 160 -5.73 18.40 -9.09
C LEU A 160 -5.16 17.71 -7.84
N ASP A 161 -5.86 17.77 -6.71
CA ASP A 161 -5.55 17.02 -5.48
C ASP A 161 -5.63 15.51 -5.71
N VAL A 162 -6.69 15.07 -6.39
CA VAL A 162 -6.92 13.67 -6.76
C VAL A 162 -5.86 13.19 -7.76
N LEU A 163 -5.59 13.98 -8.81
CA LEU A 163 -4.59 13.65 -9.84
C LEU A 163 -3.18 13.56 -9.25
N LEU A 164 -2.79 14.50 -8.39
CA LEU A 164 -1.49 14.48 -7.72
C LEU A 164 -1.36 13.25 -6.81
N SER A 165 -2.38 12.98 -5.99
CA SER A 165 -2.42 11.84 -5.09
C SER A 165 -2.32 10.52 -5.85
N ALA A 166 -3.10 10.33 -6.91
CA ALA A 166 -3.06 9.15 -7.76
C ALA A 166 -1.70 8.97 -8.48
N SER A 167 -1.11 10.06 -8.95
CA SER A 167 0.20 10.04 -9.61
C SER A 167 1.31 9.63 -8.65
N LEU A 168 1.31 10.15 -7.41
CA LEU A 168 2.29 9.77 -6.39
C LEU A 168 2.09 8.32 -5.94
N PHE A 169 0.84 7.87 -5.75
CA PHE A 169 0.53 6.48 -5.45
C PHE A 169 1.09 5.53 -6.54
N THR A 170 0.88 5.89 -7.80
CA THR A 170 1.43 5.15 -8.96
C THR A 170 2.95 5.15 -8.95
N LEU A 171 3.58 6.31 -8.72
CA LEU A 171 5.03 6.44 -8.65
C LEU A 171 5.61 5.53 -7.57
N GLY A 172 4.98 5.49 -6.40
CA GLY A 172 5.38 4.63 -5.28
C GLY A 172 5.36 3.13 -5.64
N HIS A 173 4.42 2.70 -6.48
CA HIS A 173 4.32 1.29 -6.88
C HIS A 173 5.18 0.94 -8.11
N MET A 174 5.69 1.92 -8.84
CA MET A 174 6.40 1.72 -10.10
C MET A 174 7.92 1.95 -10.01
N ILE A 175 8.38 2.92 -9.22
CA ILE A 175 9.75 3.42 -9.36
C ILE A 175 10.84 2.37 -9.04
N LEU A 176 10.63 1.51 -8.04
CA LEU A 176 11.56 0.43 -7.65
C LEU A 176 11.08 -0.99 -7.98
N LEU A 177 9.78 -1.19 -8.26
CA LEU A 177 9.18 -2.52 -8.30
C LEU A 177 8.89 -3.01 -9.73
N GLN A 178 8.10 -2.25 -10.49
CA GLN A 178 7.50 -2.66 -11.76
C GLN A 178 7.58 -1.52 -12.77
N ARG A 179 7.93 -1.80 -14.03
CA ARG A 179 8.14 -0.79 -15.08
C ARG A 179 7.50 -1.22 -16.40
N ASP A 180 6.20 -1.42 -16.35
CA ASP A 180 5.38 -1.81 -17.49
C ASP A 180 4.06 -1.04 -17.50
N TRP A 181 3.45 -0.94 -18.69
CA TRP A 181 2.26 -0.13 -18.91
C TRP A 181 1.01 -0.70 -18.24
N VAL A 182 0.91 -2.02 -18.08
CA VAL A 182 -0.23 -2.66 -17.43
C VAL A 182 -0.28 -2.28 -15.95
N ASN A 183 0.86 -2.41 -15.26
CA ASN A 183 0.97 -2.00 -13.86
C ASN A 183 0.85 -0.48 -13.68
N LEU A 184 1.39 0.32 -14.61
CA LEU A 184 1.19 1.77 -14.61
C LEU A 184 -0.29 2.13 -14.62
N SER A 185 -1.05 1.60 -15.59
CA SER A 185 -2.48 1.85 -15.73
C SER A 185 -3.26 1.34 -14.52
N PHE A 186 -2.93 0.15 -14.04
CA PHE A 186 -3.59 -0.43 -12.86
C PHE A 186 -3.40 0.47 -11.63
N TYR A 187 -2.16 0.77 -11.23
CA TYR A 187 -1.92 1.56 -10.02
C TYR A 187 -2.43 3.00 -10.15
N PHE A 188 -2.44 3.58 -11.36
CA PHE A 188 -3.03 4.90 -11.59
C PHE A 188 -4.54 4.88 -11.42
N LEU A 189 -5.24 3.91 -12.01
CA LEU A 189 -6.69 3.76 -11.84
C LEU A 189 -7.05 3.44 -10.38
N SER A 190 -6.26 2.62 -9.70
CA SER A 190 -6.38 2.36 -8.26
C SER A 190 -6.21 3.63 -7.43
N GLY A 191 -5.16 4.39 -7.70
CA GLY A 191 -4.88 5.66 -7.04
C GLY A 191 -6.03 6.66 -7.24
N LEU A 192 -6.57 6.75 -8.46
CA LEU A 192 -7.74 7.57 -8.77
C LEU A 192 -8.98 7.13 -7.99
N ALA A 193 -9.31 5.84 -8.01
CA ALA A 193 -10.47 5.29 -7.32
C ALA A 193 -10.41 5.59 -5.81
N LEU A 194 -9.27 5.31 -5.18
CA LEU A 194 -9.03 5.59 -3.77
C LEU A 194 -9.14 7.09 -3.45
N SER A 195 -8.55 7.96 -4.27
CA SER A 195 -8.56 9.41 -4.01
C SER A 195 -9.94 10.04 -4.27
N LEU A 196 -10.69 9.55 -5.26
CA LEU A 196 -12.09 9.93 -5.48
C LEU A 196 -12.98 9.47 -4.32
N PHE A 197 -12.77 8.24 -3.82
CA PHE A 197 -13.55 7.73 -2.68
C PHE A 197 -13.29 8.52 -1.40
N TYR A 198 -12.04 8.87 -1.13
CA TYR A 198 -11.71 9.75 -0.01
C TYR A 198 -12.33 11.14 -0.20
N ARG A 199 -12.26 11.71 -1.40
CA ARG A 199 -12.87 13.02 -1.67
C ARG A 199 -14.39 13.00 -1.50
N TYR A 200 -15.04 11.90 -1.86
CA TYR A 200 -16.48 11.69 -1.72
C TYR A 200 -16.91 11.47 -0.26
N SER A 201 -16.30 10.50 0.42
CA SER A 201 -16.67 10.11 1.79
C SER A 201 -16.12 11.06 2.86
N GLN A 202 -15.02 11.75 2.54
CA GLN A 202 -14.24 12.60 3.43
C GLN A 202 -13.89 11.90 4.75
N ASN A 203 -13.78 10.56 4.76
CA ASN A 203 -13.64 9.75 5.95
C ASN A 203 -12.41 8.86 5.85
N ILE A 204 -11.33 9.23 6.54
CA ILE A 204 -10.06 8.52 6.47
C ILE A 204 -10.15 7.08 6.98
N ARG A 205 -11.05 6.80 7.94
CA ARG A 205 -11.21 5.46 8.51
C ARG A 205 -11.88 4.52 7.52
N LEU A 206 -12.90 5.03 6.82
CA LEU A 206 -13.59 4.26 5.78
C LEU A 206 -12.67 4.05 4.57
N GLN A 207 -11.85 5.04 4.24
CA GLN A 207 -10.83 4.95 3.21
C GLN A 207 -9.76 3.88 3.54
N ILE A 208 -9.23 3.88 4.76
CA ILE A 208 -8.29 2.85 5.24
C ILE A 208 -8.95 1.48 5.16
N LEU A 209 -10.19 1.33 5.64
CA LEU A 209 -10.91 0.06 5.57
C LEU A 209 -11.07 -0.42 4.13
N PHE A 210 -11.33 0.48 3.19
CA PHE A 210 -11.46 0.15 1.77
C PHE A 210 -10.15 -0.39 1.21
N HIS A 211 -9.02 0.26 1.49
CA HIS A 211 -7.71 -0.19 1.03
C HIS A 211 -7.26 -1.49 1.73
N VAL A 212 -7.54 -1.66 3.03
CA VAL A 212 -7.30 -2.93 3.73
C VAL A 212 -8.11 -4.06 3.09
N SER A 213 -9.39 -3.82 2.76
CA SER A 213 -10.27 -4.81 2.10
C SER A 213 -9.75 -5.20 0.72
N TRP A 214 -9.23 -4.23 -0.02
CA TRP A 214 -8.55 -4.43 -1.29
C TRP A 214 -7.33 -5.35 -1.13
N ASN A 215 -6.43 -5.08 -0.19
CA ASN A 215 -5.22 -5.90 -0.03
C ASN A 215 -5.52 -7.28 0.57
N LEU A 216 -6.57 -7.41 1.38
CA LEU A 216 -7.01 -8.70 1.89
C LEU A 216 -7.37 -9.67 0.76
N TYR A 217 -7.93 -9.18 -0.35
CA TYR A 217 -8.24 -10.01 -1.53
C TYR A 217 -6.99 -10.69 -2.11
N THR A 218 -5.85 -9.99 -2.16
CA THR A 218 -4.58 -10.56 -2.65
C THR A 218 -4.11 -11.74 -1.81
N PHE A 219 -4.46 -11.78 -0.52
CA PHE A 219 -4.09 -12.85 0.41
C PHE A 219 -5.21 -13.85 0.68
N ILE A 220 -6.38 -13.71 0.06
CA ILE A 220 -7.54 -14.54 0.42
C ILE A 220 -7.28 -16.04 0.17
N ALA A 221 -6.55 -16.36 -0.92
CA ALA A 221 -6.14 -17.73 -1.22
C ALA A 221 -5.14 -18.28 -0.19
N SER A 222 -4.15 -17.49 0.21
CA SER A 222 -3.16 -17.87 1.23
C SER A 222 -3.80 -18.05 2.61
N ILE A 223 -4.72 -17.15 2.99
CA ILE A 223 -5.49 -17.23 4.24
C ILE A 223 -6.37 -18.49 4.23
N TRP A 224 -7.08 -18.73 3.12
CA TRP A 224 -7.90 -19.93 2.96
C TRP A 224 -7.07 -21.21 3.08
N TYR A 225 -5.89 -21.25 2.45
CA TYR A 225 -4.98 -22.38 2.55
C TYR A 225 -4.55 -22.65 4.00
N ILE A 226 -4.21 -21.61 4.76
CA ILE A 226 -3.83 -21.75 6.18
C ILE A 226 -5.01 -22.27 7.01
N LEU A 227 -6.19 -21.68 6.85
CA LEU A 227 -7.41 -22.07 7.59
C LEU A 227 -7.82 -23.50 7.26
N TYR A 228 -7.84 -23.86 5.98
CA TYR A 228 -8.16 -25.21 5.51
C TYR A 228 -7.22 -26.24 6.12
N ASN A 229 -5.91 -26.02 6.08
CA ASN A 229 -4.94 -26.94 6.67
C ASN A 229 -5.11 -27.04 8.19
N TRP A 230 -5.34 -25.92 8.89
CA TRP A 230 -5.57 -25.95 10.33
C TRP A 230 -6.82 -26.77 10.70
N ILE A 231 -7.93 -26.60 9.98
CA ILE A 231 -9.15 -27.39 10.18
C ILE A 231 -8.86 -28.87 9.87
N TYR A 232 -8.22 -29.15 8.74
CA TYR A 232 -7.93 -30.52 8.31
C TYR A 232 -7.08 -31.27 9.36
N PHE A 233 -5.98 -30.69 9.82
CA PHE A 233 -5.07 -31.32 10.78
C PHE A 233 -5.55 -31.35 12.22
N HIS A 234 -6.54 -30.54 12.60
CA HIS A 234 -7.03 -30.51 13.98
C HIS A 234 -8.30 -31.34 14.19
N PHE A 235 -9.08 -31.56 13.12
CA PHE A 235 -10.34 -32.29 13.21
C PHE A 235 -10.31 -33.67 12.51
N PHE A 236 -9.38 -33.91 11.58
CA PHE A 236 -9.33 -35.16 10.81
C PHE A 236 -8.04 -35.97 11.02
N PHE A 237 -7.11 -35.47 11.83
CA PHE A 237 -5.90 -36.14 12.32
C PHE A 237 -5.70 -35.82 13.80
#